data_AF-A0A8I3ALF4-F1
#
_entry.id   AF-A0A8I3ALF4-F1
#
_cell.length_a   1.000
_cell.length_b   1.000
_cell.length_c   1.000
_cell.angle_alpha   90.00
_cell.angle_beta   90.00
_cell.angle_gamma   90.00
#
_symmetry.space_group_name_H-M   'P 1'
#
loop_
_entity.id
_entity.type
_entity.pdbx_description
1 polymer ?
#
loop_
_entity_poly.entity_id
_entity_poly.type
_entity_poly.pdbx_seq_one_letter_code
_entity_poly.pdbx_strand_id
1 'polypeptide(L)'
;MACGDGGYPSVVSESECQAMDNALPRCQQLINNCYESGSVWSCVPASIYCNNALIGPYQRTGQNVYDVRSKCEDSSNLCYSALGWISEYLNQDHVIEALGAEVSNYESCNFDINRNFLFAGDWFQPFHRLVPGLLEKIPVLIYAGDADYICNWLGNRAWTEALEWPGQKGFNKADIKSLTVADDKKGKEYGKVKSSGNFTFMQIYGAGHMVPMDQPESSSDFFNRWLSGEWNA
;
A
#
# COMPACT_ATOMS: atom_id res chain seq x y z
N MET A 1 -4.60 -10.86 -6.13
CA MET A 1 -3.59 -11.16 -5.09
C MET A 1 -4.02 -12.33 -4.22
N ALA A 2 -5.09 -12.23 -3.41
CA ALA A 2 -5.57 -13.33 -2.55
C ALA A 2 -5.79 -14.66 -3.29
N CYS A 3 -6.23 -14.59 -4.55
CA CYS A 3 -6.53 -15.71 -5.43
C CYS A 3 -5.34 -16.30 -6.21
N GLY A 4 -4.11 -15.82 -5.95
CA GLY A 4 -2.90 -16.36 -6.56
C GLY A 4 -2.30 -15.53 -7.71
N ASP A 5 -2.96 -14.47 -8.17
CA ASP A 5 -2.47 -13.68 -9.31
C ASP A 5 -1.27 -12.78 -9.01
N GLY A 6 -0.88 -12.66 -7.73
CA GLY A 6 0.15 -11.72 -7.28
C GLY A 6 1.58 -12.24 -7.32
N GLY A 7 1.79 -13.48 -7.78
CA GLY A 7 3.08 -14.17 -7.73
C GLY A 7 3.27 -15.07 -6.51
N TYR A 8 2.30 -15.10 -5.60
CA TYR A 8 2.23 -16.00 -4.45
C TYR A 8 1.03 -16.94 -4.58
N PRO A 9 1.05 -18.14 -3.96
CA PRO A 9 -0.09 -19.06 -4.00
C PRO A 9 -1.39 -18.44 -3.48
N SER A 10 -2.53 -18.97 -3.93
CA SER A 10 -3.83 -18.58 -3.38
C SER A 10 -3.89 -18.88 -1.88
N VAL A 11 -4.41 -17.93 -1.09
CA VAL A 11 -4.60 -18.08 0.36
C VAL A 11 -6.07 -18.15 0.77
N VAL A 12 -6.98 -18.01 -0.21
CA VAL A 12 -8.43 -18.21 -0.06
C VAL A 12 -8.87 -19.39 -0.92
N SER A 13 -10.05 -19.95 -0.62
CA SER A 13 -10.65 -21.01 -1.44
C SER A 13 -11.14 -20.48 -2.79
N GLU A 14 -11.28 -21.38 -3.78
CA GLU A 14 -11.82 -21.03 -5.11
C GLU A 14 -13.24 -20.43 -5.01
N SER A 15 -14.07 -20.93 -4.10
CA SER A 15 -15.41 -20.39 -3.87
C SER A 15 -15.38 -18.98 -3.27
N GLU A 16 -14.42 -18.69 -2.39
CA GLU A 16 -14.22 -17.33 -1.85
C GLU A 16 -13.71 -16.38 -2.93
N CYS A 17 -12.79 -16.82 -3.79
CA CYS A 17 -12.36 -16.05 -4.96
C CYS A 17 -13.52 -15.69 -5.87
N GLN A 18 -14.34 -16.69 -6.23
CA GLN A 18 -15.51 -16.46 -7.07
C GLN A 18 -16.52 -15.51 -6.39
N ALA A 19 -16.68 -15.59 -5.07
CA ALA A 19 -17.54 -14.67 -4.32
C ALA A 19 -17.00 -13.23 -4.33
N MET A 20 -15.68 -13.03 -4.22
CA MET A 20 -15.04 -11.73 -4.35
C MET A 20 -15.24 -11.15 -5.76
N ASP A 21 -15.05 -11.95 -6.81
CA ASP A 21 -15.25 -11.54 -8.19
C ASP A 21 -16.70 -11.14 -8.46
N ASN A 22 -17.66 -11.91 -7.93
CA ASN A 22 -19.09 -11.60 -8.06
C ASN A 22 -19.48 -10.29 -7.34
N ALA A 23 -18.78 -9.93 -6.26
CA ALA A 23 -19.05 -8.70 -5.51
C ALA A 23 -18.37 -7.46 -6.11
N LEU A 24 -17.31 -7.64 -6.91
CA LEU A 24 -16.50 -6.56 -7.45
C LEU A 24 -17.30 -5.51 -8.24
N PRO A 25 -18.21 -5.87 -9.18
CA PRO A 25 -18.96 -4.87 -9.95
C PRO A 25 -19.80 -3.94 -9.06
N ARG A 26 -20.40 -4.48 -8.00
CA ARG A 26 -21.20 -3.70 -7.06
C ARG A 26 -20.31 -2.77 -6.22
N CYS A 27 -19.16 -3.27 -5.76
CA CYS A 27 -18.20 -2.44 -5.05
C CYS A 27 -17.73 -1.26 -5.93
N GLN A 28 -17.32 -1.53 -7.17
CA GLN A 28 -16.89 -0.49 -8.13
C GLN A 28 -17.98 0.56 -8.37
N GLN A 29 -19.24 0.15 -8.52
CA GLN A 29 -20.36 1.08 -8.67
C GLN A 29 -20.51 2.00 -7.45
N LEU A 30 -20.39 1.46 -6.24
CA LEU A 30 -20.48 2.26 -5.00
C LEU A 30 -19.32 3.25 -4.88
N ILE A 31 -18.09 2.83 -5.24
CA ILE A 31 -16.92 3.72 -5.29
C ILE A 31 -17.14 4.85 -6.29
N ASN A 32 -17.61 4.54 -7.50
CA ASN A 32 -17.88 5.57 -8.52
C ASN A 32 -18.92 6.60 -8.05
N ASN A 33 -20.00 6.15 -7.39
CA ASN A 33 -20.99 7.06 -6.81
C ASN A 33 -20.37 7.97 -5.72
N CYS A 34 -19.45 7.43 -4.90
CA CYS A 34 -18.69 8.24 -3.94
C CYS A 34 -17.80 9.26 -4.67
N TYR A 35 -17.06 8.85 -5.71
CA TYR A 35 -16.19 9.71 -6.49
C TYR A 35 -16.92 10.88 -7.17
N GLU A 36 -18.17 10.68 -7.60
CA GLU A 36 -18.98 11.71 -8.25
C GLU A 36 -19.62 12.68 -7.25
N SER A 37 -20.05 12.17 -6.10
CA SER A 37 -20.81 12.98 -5.13
C SER A 37 -19.97 13.58 -4.01
N GLY A 38 -18.84 12.97 -3.65
CA GLY A 38 -18.04 13.31 -2.48
C GLY A 38 -18.79 13.18 -1.15
N SER A 39 -19.97 12.57 -1.15
CA SER A 39 -20.92 12.59 -0.03
C SER A 39 -20.68 11.45 0.95
N VAL A 40 -20.77 11.75 2.25
CA VAL A 40 -20.72 10.73 3.32
C VAL A 40 -21.74 9.61 3.06
N TRP A 41 -22.92 9.95 2.53
CA TRP A 41 -24.01 9.00 2.26
C TRP A 41 -23.72 7.99 1.14
N SER A 42 -22.79 8.29 0.24
CA SER A 42 -22.34 7.36 -0.80
C SER A 42 -21.02 6.68 -0.41
N CYS A 43 -20.10 7.43 0.21
CA CYS A 43 -18.75 6.98 0.54
C CYS A 43 -18.69 6.02 1.73
N VAL A 44 -19.49 6.24 2.78
CA VAL A 44 -19.51 5.33 3.94
C VAL A 44 -20.07 3.95 3.56
N PRO A 45 -21.22 3.83 2.86
CA PRO A 45 -21.69 2.53 2.40
C PRO A 45 -20.74 1.83 1.43
N ALA A 46 -20.06 2.58 0.56
CA ALA A 46 -19.02 2.03 -0.30
C ALA A 46 -17.91 1.38 0.53
N SER A 47 -17.40 2.10 1.54
CA SER A 47 -16.32 1.66 2.45
C SER A 47 -16.69 0.35 3.15
N ILE A 48 -17.89 0.30 3.73
CA ILE A 48 -18.38 -0.88 4.45
C ILE A 48 -18.55 -2.07 3.51
N TYR A 49 -19.23 -1.88 2.36
CA TYR A 49 -19.52 -2.97 1.43
C TYR A 49 -18.23 -3.56 0.83
N CYS A 50 -17.36 -2.71 0.29
CA CYS A 50 -16.13 -3.15 -0.37
C CYS A 50 -15.17 -3.83 0.60
N ASN A 51 -14.97 -3.26 1.80
CA ASN A 51 -14.09 -3.89 2.79
C ASN A 51 -14.64 -5.23 3.25
N ASN A 52 -15.95 -5.36 3.47
CA ASN A 52 -16.55 -6.63 3.85
C ASN A 52 -16.44 -7.70 2.75
N ALA A 53 -16.73 -7.32 1.50
CA ALA A 53 -16.80 -8.25 0.38
C ALA A 53 -15.42 -8.66 -0.16
N LEU A 54 -14.48 -7.72 -0.23
CA LEU A 54 -13.18 -7.93 -0.89
C LEU A 54 -12.04 -8.22 0.10
N ILE A 55 -12.04 -7.58 1.28
CA ILE A 55 -10.99 -7.77 2.30
C ILE A 55 -11.41 -8.83 3.33
N GLY A 56 -12.71 -8.88 3.66
CA GLY A 56 -13.26 -9.80 4.65
C GLY A 56 -12.93 -11.28 4.43
N PRO A 57 -13.04 -11.86 3.21
CA PRO A 57 -12.67 -13.24 2.95
C PRO A 57 -11.22 -13.54 3.32
N TYR A 58 -10.30 -12.66 2.90
CA TYR A 58 -8.88 -12.80 3.23
C TYR A 58 -8.64 -12.75 4.76
N GLN A 59 -9.23 -11.78 5.46
CA GLN A 59 -9.05 -11.65 6.91
C GLN A 59 -9.52 -12.88 7.69
N ARG A 60 -10.60 -13.54 7.25
CA ARG A 60 -11.12 -14.76 7.90
C ARG A 60 -10.17 -15.96 7.82
N THR A 61 -9.22 -15.96 6.89
CA THR A 61 -8.19 -17.01 6.79
C THR A 61 -7.14 -16.93 7.90
N GLY A 62 -7.11 -15.83 8.66
CA GLY A 62 -6.06 -15.53 9.64
C GLY A 62 -4.70 -15.18 9.00
N GLN A 63 -4.64 -14.99 7.68
CA GLN A 63 -3.43 -14.52 7.00
C GLN A 63 -3.14 -13.07 7.39
N ASN A 64 -1.85 -12.71 7.44
CA ASN A 64 -1.44 -11.35 7.69
C ASN A 64 -1.77 -10.47 6.48
N VAL A 65 -2.66 -9.48 6.65
CA VAL A 65 -3.08 -8.56 5.57
C VAL A 65 -1.93 -7.75 4.98
N TYR A 66 -0.81 -7.65 5.71
CA TYR A 66 0.40 -6.93 5.33
C TYR A 66 1.45 -7.83 4.66
N ASP A 67 1.36 -9.14 4.81
CA ASP A 67 2.29 -10.08 4.19
C ASP A 67 1.66 -11.46 3.99
N VAL A 68 1.39 -11.78 2.73
CA VAL A 68 0.67 -13.00 2.33
C VAL A 68 1.45 -14.28 2.55
N ARG A 69 2.74 -14.19 2.86
CA ARG A 69 3.59 -15.33 3.17
C ARG A 69 3.39 -15.82 4.60
N SER A 70 2.75 -15.02 5.47
CA SER A 70 2.67 -15.26 6.91
C SER A 70 1.26 -15.17 7.49
N LYS A 71 1.02 -15.88 8.60
CA LYS A 71 -0.19 -15.71 9.41
C LYS A 71 -0.08 -14.44 10.27
N CYS A 72 -1.22 -13.86 10.64
CA CYS A 72 -1.24 -12.76 11.59
C CYS A 72 -0.88 -13.30 12.98
N GLU A 73 0.33 -12.99 13.45
CA GLU A 73 0.85 -13.54 14.71
C GLU A 73 0.28 -12.81 15.94
N ASP A 74 0.09 -11.49 15.83
CA ASP A 74 -0.38 -10.65 16.92
C ASP A 74 -1.41 -9.61 16.43
N SER A 75 -2.69 -9.96 16.53
CA SER A 75 -3.78 -9.06 16.11
C SER A 75 -3.89 -7.79 16.95
N SER A 76 -3.34 -7.76 18.16
CA SER A 76 -3.33 -6.57 19.01
C SER A 76 -2.27 -5.55 18.57
N ASN A 77 -1.23 -6.01 17.87
CA ASN A 77 -0.12 -5.21 17.38
C ASN A 77 -0.03 -5.24 15.85
N LEU A 78 -1.17 -5.10 15.16
CA LEU A 78 -1.25 -5.02 13.69
C LEU A 78 -0.53 -6.17 12.98
N CYS A 79 -0.67 -7.39 13.50
CA CYS A 79 -0.02 -8.62 13.02
C CYS A 79 1.52 -8.68 13.19
N TYR A 80 2.15 -7.68 13.83
CA TYR A 80 3.59 -7.63 14.06
C TYR A 80 3.93 -7.38 15.53
N SER A 81 4.39 -8.42 16.23
CA SER A 81 4.77 -8.36 17.66
C SER A 81 5.78 -7.26 17.99
N ALA A 82 6.63 -6.88 17.02
CA ALA A 82 7.61 -5.80 17.18
C ALA A 82 6.98 -4.43 17.51
N LEU A 83 5.75 -4.17 17.06
CA LEU A 83 5.03 -2.93 17.40
C LEU A 83 4.66 -2.88 18.89
N GLY A 84 4.47 -4.04 19.52
CA GLY A 84 4.28 -4.15 20.96
C GLY A 84 5.53 -3.70 21.73
N TRP A 85 6.71 -4.18 21.32
CA TRP A 85 7.98 -3.79 21.94
C TRP A 85 8.29 -2.30 21.76
N ILE A 86 7.99 -1.73 20.60
CA ILE A 86 8.14 -0.29 20.34
C ILE A 86 7.22 0.50 21.27
N SER A 87 5.96 0.08 21.39
CA SER A 87 5.00 0.75 22.28
C SER A 87 5.42 0.65 23.74
N GLU A 88 5.94 -0.49 24.18
CA GLU A 88 6.48 -0.66 25.53
C GLU A 88 7.68 0.26 25.79
N TYR A 89 8.62 0.34 24.85
CA TYR A 89 9.79 1.21 24.95
C TYR A 89 9.41 2.70 25.02
N LEU A 90 8.52 3.16 24.13
CA LEU A 90 8.10 4.56 24.08
C LEU A 90 7.26 4.99 25.29
N ASN A 91 6.72 4.05 26.06
CA ASN A 91 5.98 4.31 27.29
C ASN A 91 6.85 4.26 28.56
N GLN A 92 8.16 4.08 28.46
CA GLN A 92 9.05 4.16 29.61
C GLN A 92 9.22 5.62 30.05
N ASP A 93 9.06 5.91 31.34
CA ASP A 93 9.13 7.28 31.88
C ASP A 93 10.38 8.04 31.43
N HIS A 94 11.55 7.39 31.46
CA HIS A 94 12.80 8.02 31.05
C HIS A 94 12.87 8.30 29.54
N VAL A 95 12.15 7.53 28.71
CA VAL A 95 12.06 7.76 27.26
C VAL A 95 11.10 8.93 26.99
N ILE A 96 9.95 8.96 27.65
CA ILE A 96 8.99 10.07 27.58
C ILE A 96 9.66 11.38 28.02
N GLU A 97 10.36 11.35 29.15
CA GLU A 97 11.10 12.51 29.69
C GLU A 97 12.21 12.95 28.74
N ALA A 98 13.02 12.02 28.21
CA ALA A 98 14.11 12.34 27.28
C ALA A 98 13.60 12.93 25.95
N LEU A 99 12.44 12.49 25.47
CA LEU A 99 11.79 13.05 24.27
C LEU A 99 11.06 14.36 24.56
N GLY A 100 10.82 14.70 25.83
CA GLY A 100 10.04 15.87 26.23
C GLY A 100 8.57 15.78 25.82
N ALA A 101 8.00 14.57 25.80
CA ALA A 101 6.64 14.35 25.32
C ALA A 101 5.61 14.80 26.37
N GLU A 102 4.65 15.64 25.94
CA GLU A 102 3.58 16.18 26.79
C GLU A 102 2.32 15.28 26.81
N VAL A 103 2.50 13.97 26.71
CA VAL A 103 1.41 12.98 26.71
C VAL A 103 1.65 11.93 27.78
N SER A 104 0.56 11.36 28.31
CA SER A 104 0.62 10.34 29.36
C SER A 104 1.00 8.96 28.87
N ASN A 105 0.71 8.66 27.60
CA ASN A 105 1.00 7.37 26.99
C ASN A 105 1.11 7.49 25.48
N TYR A 106 1.88 6.58 24.90
CA TYR A 106 2.00 6.33 23.47
C TYR A 106 1.14 5.13 23.08
N GLU A 107 0.40 5.27 21.98
CA GLU A 107 -0.24 4.17 21.27
C GLU A 107 0.15 4.25 19.80
N SER A 108 0.39 3.09 19.16
CA SER A 108 0.82 3.04 17.76
C SER A 108 -0.23 3.58 16.79
N CYS A 109 -1.52 3.39 17.10
CA CYS A 109 -2.65 3.84 16.30
C CYS A 109 -3.82 4.23 17.20
N ASN A 110 -4.44 5.40 16.94
CA ASN A 110 -5.68 5.79 17.60
C ASN A 110 -6.90 5.31 16.78
N PHE A 111 -7.61 4.31 17.31
CA PHE A 111 -8.76 3.72 16.61
C PHE A 111 -10.01 4.60 16.58
N ASP A 112 -10.13 5.61 17.45
CA ASP A 112 -11.21 6.58 17.35
C ASP A 112 -11.02 7.48 16.13
N ILE A 113 -9.79 7.92 15.86
CA ILE A 113 -9.46 8.68 14.65
C ILE A 113 -9.70 7.81 13.40
N ASN A 114 -9.25 6.56 13.39
CA ASN A 114 -9.53 5.63 12.30
C ASN A 114 -11.04 5.50 12.02
N ARG A 115 -11.83 5.32 13.08
CA ARG A 115 -13.30 5.25 13.00
C ARG A 115 -13.92 6.55 12.47
N ASN A 116 -13.40 7.70 12.89
CA ASN A 116 -13.89 9.00 12.43
C ASN A 116 -13.65 9.20 10.94
N PHE A 117 -12.47 8.83 10.41
CA PHE A 117 -12.19 8.88 8.98
C PHE A 117 -13.11 7.96 8.17
N LEU A 118 -13.35 6.74 8.68
CA LEU A 118 -14.29 5.81 8.06
C LEU A 118 -15.71 6.40 7.98
N PHE A 119 -16.23 6.93 9.09
CA PHE A 119 -17.58 7.50 9.13
C PHE A 119 -17.71 8.89 8.51
N ALA A 120 -16.59 9.56 8.24
CA ALA A 120 -16.54 10.76 7.40
C ALA A 120 -16.58 10.42 5.90
N GLY A 121 -16.50 9.13 5.52
CA GLY A 121 -16.51 8.70 4.13
C GLY A 121 -15.20 9.02 3.40
N ASP A 122 -14.08 9.11 4.11
CA ASP A 122 -12.79 9.54 3.55
C ASP A 122 -12.13 8.44 2.69
N TRP A 123 -12.29 7.17 3.07
CA TRP A 123 -11.60 6.02 2.48
C TRP A 123 -11.72 5.90 0.96
N PHE A 124 -12.87 6.27 0.40
CA PHE A 124 -13.13 6.21 -1.04
C PHE A 124 -13.24 7.59 -1.70
N GLN A 125 -12.69 8.64 -1.10
CA GLN A 125 -12.55 9.90 -1.81
C GLN A 125 -11.53 9.76 -2.95
N PRO A 126 -11.74 10.41 -4.11
CA PRO A 126 -10.92 10.22 -5.31
C PRO A 126 -9.60 11.02 -5.25
N PHE A 127 -8.79 10.84 -4.20
CA PHE A 127 -7.55 11.59 -4.00
C PHE A 127 -6.51 11.38 -5.11
N HIS A 128 -6.58 10.26 -5.83
CA HIS A 128 -5.75 10.02 -7.02
C HIS A 128 -5.90 11.11 -8.09
N ARG A 129 -7.04 11.84 -8.13
CA ARG A 129 -7.25 12.99 -9.03
C ARG A 129 -6.33 14.18 -8.74
N LEU A 130 -5.68 14.22 -7.57
CA LEU A 130 -4.71 15.26 -7.22
C LEU A 130 -3.32 14.99 -7.81
N VAL A 131 -3.00 13.73 -8.13
CA VAL A 131 -1.68 13.30 -8.60
C VAL A 131 -1.25 14.01 -9.89
N PRO A 132 -2.10 14.20 -10.92
CA PRO A 132 -1.69 14.92 -12.14
C PRO A 132 -1.17 16.34 -11.85
N GLY A 133 -1.79 17.08 -10.93
CA GLY A 133 -1.33 18.42 -10.54
C GLY A 133 -0.03 18.42 -9.74
N LEU A 134 0.32 17.31 -9.10
CA LEU A 134 1.63 17.11 -8.47
C LEU A 134 2.69 16.80 -9.52
N LEU A 135 2.37 15.95 -10.50
CA LEU A 135 3.29 15.55 -11.58
C LEU A 135 3.76 16.74 -12.43
N GLU A 136 2.98 17.82 -12.51
CA GLU A 136 3.38 19.07 -13.17
C GLU A 136 4.48 19.83 -12.41
N LYS A 137 4.69 19.53 -11.13
CA LYS A 137 5.53 20.34 -10.22
C LYS A 137 6.69 19.56 -9.61
N ILE A 138 6.48 18.28 -9.32
CA ILE A 138 7.43 17.44 -8.60
C ILE A 138 7.48 16.03 -9.17
N PRO A 139 8.65 15.36 -9.11
CA PRO A 139 8.73 13.91 -9.31
C PRO A 139 7.94 13.15 -8.25
N VAL A 140 7.21 12.11 -8.67
CA VAL A 140 6.39 11.25 -7.82
C VAL A 140 6.80 9.79 -8.02
N LEU A 141 7.20 9.15 -6.92
CA LEU A 141 7.49 7.73 -6.85
C LEU A 141 6.36 6.99 -6.11
N ILE A 142 5.79 5.98 -6.77
CA ILE A 142 4.91 4.99 -6.15
C ILE A 142 5.67 3.67 -6.08
N TYR A 143 5.80 3.08 -4.90
CA TYR A 143 6.44 1.78 -4.74
C TYR A 143 5.57 0.83 -3.92
N ALA A 144 5.63 -0.46 -4.22
CA ALA A 144 4.87 -1.50 -3.52
C ALA A 144 5.67 -2.80 -3.40
N GLY A 145 5.62 -3.42 -2.22
CA GLY A 145 6.11 -4.77 -2.00
C GLY A 145 5.21 -5.80 -2.68
N ASP A 146 5.80 -6.84 -3.26
CA ASP A 146 5.05 -7.85 -4.02
C ASP A 146 4.25 -8.84 -3.15
N ALA A 147 4.56 -8.93 -1.85
CA ALA A 147 3.90 -9.80 -0.88
C ALA A 147 2.79 -9.10 -0.07
N ASP A 148 2.58 -7.79 -0.26
CA ASP A 148 1.49 -7.07 0.40
C ASP A 148 0.13 -7.45 -0.22
N TYR A 149 -0.87 -7.69 0.62
CA TYR A 149 -2.24 -7.88 0.18
C TYR A 149 -3.05 -6.57 0.21
N ILE A 150 -3.05 -5.87 1.36
CA ILE A 150 -3.97 -4.77 1.61
C ILE A 150 -3.71 -3.57 0.70
N CYS A 151 -2.45 -3.33 0.33
CA CYS A 151 -2.03 -2.32 -0.66
C CYS A 151 -1.17 -2.94 -1.77
N ASN A 152 -1.59 -4.10 -2.28
CA ASN A 152 -0.83 -4.92 -3.23
C ASN A 152 -0.29 -4.18 -4.46
N TRP A 153 0.84 -4.69 -4.96
CA TRP A 153 1.53 -4.16 -6.14
C TRP A 153 0.71 -4.22 -7.44
N LEU A 154 -0.21 -5.18 -7.59
CA LEU A 154 -1.06 -5.29 -8.78
C LEU A 154 -2.01 -4.10 -8.89
N GLY A 155 -2.67 -3.75 -7.79
CA GLY A 155 -3.56 -2.59 -7.69
C GLY A 155 -2.79 -1.29 -7.90
N ASN A 156 -1.60 -1.17 -7.29
CA ASN A 156 -0.73 -0.02 -7.47
C ASN A 156 -0.25 0.16 -8.93
N ARG A 157 0.13 -0.93 -9.60
CA ARG A 157 0.45 -0.91 -11.02
C ARG A 157 -0.76 -0.50 -11.86
N ALA A 158 -1.93 -1.07 -11.59
CA ALA A 158 -3.12 -0.82 -12.39
C ALA A 158 -3.55 0.65 -12.36
N TRP A 159 -3.60 1.28 -11.18
CA TRP A 159 -4.00 2.70 -11.10
C TRP A 159 -2.94 3.64 -11.67
N THR A 160 -1.64 3.34 -11.53
CA THR A 160 -0.56 4.16 -12.10
C THR A 160 -0.58 4.12 -13.64
N GLU A 161 -0.90 2.98 -14.25
CA GLU A 161 -1.05 2.86 -15.71
C GLU A 161 -2.35 3.50 -16.24
N ALA A 162 -3.40 3.48 -15.44
CA ALA A 162 -4.71 4.07 -15.76
C ALA A 162 -4.79 5.58 -15.50
N LEU A 163 -3.89 6.14 -14.69
CA LEU A 163 -3.91 7.55 -14.31
C LEU A 163 -3.90 8.44 -15.56
N GLU A 164 -4.89 9.32 -15.67
CA GLU A 164 -4.97 10.30 -16.76
C GLU A 164 -4.11 11.52 -16.42
N TRP A 165 -3.05 11.72 -17.21
CA TRP A 165 -2.17 12.88 -17.13
C TRP A 165 -1.42 13.05 -18.47
N PRO A 166 -0.83 14.22 -18.77
CA PRO A 166 -0.24 14.48 -20.09
C PRO A 166 0.81 13.46 -20.54
N GLY A 167 1.58 12.88 -19.62
CA GLY A 167 2.63 11.88 -19.91
C GLY A 167 2.18 10.41 -19.86
N GLN A 168 0.89 10.11 -19.66
CA GLN A 168 0.38 8.73 -19.53
C GLN A 168 0.80 7.84 -20.72
N LYS A 169 0.72 8.34 -21.96
CA LYS A 169 1.13 7.58 -23.15
C LYS A 169 2.63 7.25 -23.14
N GLY A 170 3.45 8.14 -22.61
CA GLY A 170 4.89 7.92 -22.43
C GLY A 170 5.14 6.85 -21.36
N PHE A 171 4.49 6.99 -20.21
CA PHE A 171 4.57 6.02 -19.12
C PHE A 171 4.16 4.61 -19.56
N ASN A 172 3.03 4.48 -20.26
CA ASN A 172 2.55 3.17 -20.71
C ASN A 172 3.43 2.52 -21.78
N LYS A 173 4.23 3.31 -22.52
CA LYS A 173 5.22 2.82 -23.47
C LYS A 173 6.61 2.61 -22.89
N ALA A 174 6.88 3.12 -21.68
CA ALA A 174 8.19 3.03 -21.07
C ALA A 174 8.56 1.58 -20.75
N ASP A 175 9.81 1.24 -20.98
CA ASP A 175 10.35 -0.09 -20.67
C ASP A 175 10.38 -0.32 -19.16
N ILE A 176 10.04 -1.54 -18.76
CA ILE A 176 10.22 -2.01 -17.40
C ILE A 176 11.67 -2.47 -17.26
N LYS A 177 12.41 -1.87 -16.32
CA LYS A 177 13.82 -2.18 -16.06
C LYS A 177 13.95 -2.91 -14.73
N SER A 178 14.90 -3.85 -14.66
CA SER A 178 15.28 -4.51 -13.41
C SER A 178 15.95 -3.53 -12.46
N LEU A 179 15.64 -3.65 -11.17
CA LEU A 179 16.34 -2.95 -10.10
C LEU A 179 17.39 -3.89 -9.48
N THR A 180 18.64 -3.46 -9.54
CA THR A 180 19.80 -4.12 -8.93
C THR A 180 20.56 -3.08 -8.11
N VAL A 181 21.21 -3.52 -7.03
CA VAL A 181 22.05 -2.64 -6.19
C VAL A 181 23.16 -2.05 -7.05
N ALA A 182 23.37 -0.73 -6.97
CA ALA A 182 24.21 0.03 -7.91
C ALA A 182 25.65 -0.51 -8.03
N ASP A 183 26.19 -1.11 -6.96
CA ASP A 183 27.56 -1.60 -6.87
C ASP A 183 27.73 -3.12 -7.08
N ASP A 184 26.63 -3.87 -7.25
CA ASP A 184 26.71 -5.31 -7.46
C ASP A 184 26.48 -5.67 -8.94
N LYS A 185 27.59 -5.80 -9.69
CA LYS A 185 27.59 -6.25 -11.10
C LYS A 185 27.11 -7.69 -11.29
N LYS A 186 26.87 -8.45 -10.21
CA LYS A 186 26.21 -9.76 -10.19
C LYS A 186 24.93 -9.75 -9.32
N GLY A 187 24.45 -8.55 -8.99
CA GLY A 187 23.43 -8.32 -7.98
C GLY A 187 22.13 -9.02 -8.31
N LYS A 188 21.58 -9.66 -7.28
CA LYS A 188 20.24 -10.23 -7.34
C LYS A 188 19.25 -9.08 -7.62
N GLU A 189 18.44 -9.25 -8.66
CA GLU A 189 17.31 -8.35 -8.93
C GLU A 189 16.40 -8.32 -7.70
N TYR A 190 16.20 -7.12 -7.14
CA TYR A 190 15.33 -6.91 -5.97
C TYR A 190 14.00 -6.27 -6.35
N GLY A 191 13.78 -5.97 -7.63
CA GLY A 191 12.53 -5.38 -8.07
C GLY A 191 12.55 -4.93 -9.52
N LYS A 192 11.50 -4.22 -9.91
CA LYS A 192 11.33 -3.63 -11.23
C LYS A 192 10.90 -2.18 -11.13
N VAL A 193 11.35 -1.36 -12.07
CA VAL A 193 10.99 0.05 -12.17
C VAL A 193 10.44 0.37 -13.57
N LYS A 194 9.39 1.19 -13.59
CA LYS A 194 8.83 1.82 -14.79
C LYS A 194 8.77 3.31 -14.54
N SER A 195 9.51 4.10 -15.32
CA SER A 195 9.56 5.55 -15.16
C SER A 195 9.38 6.27 -16.49
N SER A 196 8.67 7.38 -16.47
CA SER A 196 8.54 8.30 -17.61
C SER A 196 8.19 9.70 -17.10
N GLY A 197 8.98 10.71 -17.46
CA GLY A 197 8.77 12.06 -16.96
C GLY A 197 8.89 12.10 -15.43
N ASN A 198 7.96 12.79 -14.78
CA ASN A 198 7.91 12.90 -13.33
C ASN A 198 7.20 11.74 -12.62
N PHE A 199 6.87 10.64 -13.31
CA PHE A 199 6.13 9.54 -12.71
C PHE A 199 6.89 8.22 -12.76
N THR A 200 7.08 7.62 -11.59
CA THR A 200 7.80 6.35 -11.42
C THR A 200 6.96 5.38 -10.60
N PHE A 201 6.88 4.13 -11.07
CA PHE A 201 6.35 3.00 -10.32
C PHE A 201 7.44 1.94 -10.08
N MET A 202 7.54 1.43 -8.86
CA MET A 202 8.44 0.34 -8.48
C MET A 202 7.68 -0.83 -7.84
N GLN A 203 7.98 -2.03 -8.31
CA GLN A 203 7.62 -3.28 -7.65
C GLN A 203 8.85 -3.81 -6.92
N ILE A 204 8.76 -4.06 -5.62
CA ILE A 204 9.88 -4.56 -4.80
C ILE A 204 9.64 -6.02 -4.43
N TYR A 205 10.62 -6.87 -4.71
CA TYR A 205 10.51 -8.32 -4.55
C TYR A 205 10.77 -8.77 -3.12
N GLY A 206 9.98 -9.74 -2.67
CA GLY A 206 10.14 -10.34 -1.35
C GLY A 206 9.86 -9.38 -0.20
N ALA A 207 9.02 -8.36 -0.44
CA ALA A 207 8.62 -7.35 0.52
C ALA A 207 7.10 -7.33 0.69
N GLY A 208 6.61 -7.23 1.92
CA GLY A 208 5.22 -6.99 2.28
C GLY A 208 4.89 -5.50 2.33
N HIS A 209 3.98 -5.14 3.22
CA HIS A 209 3.45 -3.78 3.37
C HIS A 209 4.54 -2.77 3.79
N MET A 210 5.40 -3.18 4.72
CA MET A 210 6.51 -2.36 5.22
C MET A 210 7.78 -2.71 4.46
N VAL A 211 7.89 -2.27 3.21
CA VAL A 211 9.03 -2.60 2.33
C VAL A 211 10.41 -2.42 2.99
N PRO A 212 10.69 -1.34 3.75
CA PRO A 212 11.97 -1.19 4.45
C PRO A 212 12.23 -2.22 5.57
N MET A 213 11.17 -2.78 6.17
CA MET A 213 11.30 -3.83 7.18
C MET A 213 11.73 -5.15 6.55
N ASP A 214 11.13 -5.51 5.40
CA ASP A 214 11.41 -6.77 4.71
C ASP A 214 12.67 -6.74 3.84
N GLN A 215 12.94 -5.60 3.21
CA GLN A 215 14.03 -5.40 2.25
C GLN A 215 14.80 -4.11 2.56
N PRO A 216 15.50 -4.01 3.72
CA PRO A 216 16.15 -2.78 4.15
C PRO A 216 17.26 -2.29 3.22
N GLU A 217 18.10 -3.21 2.72
CA GLU A 217 19.20 -2.88 1.78
C GLU A 217 18.65 -2.33 0.47
N SER A 218 17.73 -3.07 -0.16
CA SER A 218 17.05 -2.68 -1.39
C SER A 218 16.32 -1.34 -1.23
N SER A 219 15.66 -1.13 -0.09
CA SER A 219 14.95 0.11 0.22
C SER A 219 15.88 1.30 0.34
N SER A 220 17.01 1.13 1.00
CA SER A 220 18.04 2.16 1.09
C SER A 220 18.62 2.49 -0.29
N ASP A 221 18.90 1.48 -1.12
CA ASP A 221 19.44 1.68 -2.48
C ASP A 221 18.49 2.49 -3.36
N PHE A 222 17.24 2.03 -3.57
CA PHE A 222 16.33 2.73 -4.46
C PHE A 222 15.94 4.12 -3.91
N PHE A 223 15.85 4.28 -2.59
CA PHE A 223 15.48 5.57 -2.01
C PHE A 223 16.59 6.61 -2.20
N ASN A 224 17.86 6.24 -1.96
CA ASN A 224 18.98 7.15 -2.18
C ASN A 224 19.15 7.52 -3.67
N ARG A 225 18.98 6.53 -4.57
CA ARG A 225 19.02 6.76 -6.02
C ARG A 225 17.91 7.69 -6.51
N TRP A 226 16.69 7.53 -5.96
CA TRP A 226 15.56 8.43 -6.21
C TRP A 226 15.86 9.85 -5.75
N LEU A 227 16.39 10.01 -4.53
CA LEU A 227 16.80 11.32 -4.00
C LEU A 227 17.93 11.97 -4.82
N SER A 228 18.83 11.17 -5.40
CA SER A 228 19.86 11.67 -6.32
C SER A 228 19.36 11.97 -7.73
N GLY A 229 18.08 11.70 -8.01
CA GLY A 229 17.41 12.02 -9.26
C GLY A 229 17.59 11.02 -10.39
N GLU A 230 17.92 9.75 -10.11
CA GLU A 230 18.17 8.75 -11.15
C GLU A 230 16.97 8.51 -12.08
N TRP A 231 15.75 8.58 -11.55
CA TRP A 231 14.51 8.38 -12.31
C TRP A 231 13.70 9.66 -12.52
N ASN A 232 14.30 10.82 -12.23
CA ASN A 232 13.74 12.12 -12.57
C ASN A 232 14.07 12.42 -14.04
N ALA A 233 13.15 13.09 -14.74
CA ALA A 233 13.37 13.58 -16.10
C ALA A 233 13.98 15.00 -16.11
#